data_AF-A0A349XYY5-F1
#
_entry.id   AF-A0A349XYY5-F1
#
_cell.length_a   1.000
_cell.length_b   1.000
_cell.length_c   1.000
_cell.angle_alpha   90.00
_cell.angle_beta   90.00
_cell.angle_gamma   90.00
#
_symmetry.space_group_name_H-M   'P 1'
#
loop_
_entity.id
_entity.type
_entity.pdbx_description
1 polymer ?
#
loop_
_entity_poly.entity_id
_entity_poly.type
_entity_poly.pdbx_seq_one_letter_code
_entity_poly.pdbx_strand_id
1 'polypeptide(L)'
;SRRFSIITTLPRSIAIIEDLVEDYGAQRHCRKVRAINLPVLGLEEDPEVAEALLRCEIEAAKREDAAEAIILGCAGMSSLCDRLRDATGVPVIDGVTAAIKLAEALVGAGYNTSKVNAYDYPRVKGPALVACA
;
A
#
# COMPACT_ATOMS: atom_id res chain seq x y z
N SER A 1 9.33 13.80 4.51
CA SER A 1 9.93 12.46 4.37
C SER A 1 10.49 12.33 2.96
N ARG A 2 11.77 11.97 2.82
CA ARG A 2 12.39 11.64 1.52
C ARG A 2 12.35 10.14 1.22
N ARG A 3 12.23 9.30 2.25
CA ARG A 3 12.42 7.84 2.19
C ARG A 3 11.37 7.14 3.05
N PHE A 4 10.80 6.06 2.54
CA PHE A 4 9.85 5.24 3.28
C PHE A 4 10.19 3.75 3.17
N SER A 5 9.69 2.96 4.12
CA SER A 5 9.66 1.49 4.02
C SER A 5 8.22 1.01 4.10
N ILE A 6 7.95 -0.14 3.49
CA ILE A 6 6.64 -0.80 3.55
C ILE A 6 6.77 -1.97 4.53
N ILE A 7 5.84 -2.11 5.47
CA ILE A 7 5.79 -3.26 6.38
C ILE A 7 4.52 -4.05 6.09
N THR A 8 4.67 -5.34 5.79
CA THR A 8 3.58 -6.27 5.48
C THR A 8 3.53 -7.42 6.48
N THR A 9 2.58 -8.34 6.29
CA THR A 9 2.33 -9.49 7.17
C THR A 9 3.33 -10.61 6.95
N LEU A 10 3.30 -11.22 5.76
CA LEU A 10 4.08 -12.43 5.45
C LEU A 10 5.26 -12.14 4.51
N PRO A 11 6.41 -12.81 4.68
CA PRO A 11 7.58 -12.63 3.81
C PRO A 11 7.29 -12.91 2.32
N ARG A 12 6.38 -13.85 2.03
CA ARG A 12 6.00 -14.19 0.65
C ARG A 12 5.36 -13.03 -0.12
N SER A 13 4.82 -12.04 0.58
CA SER A 13 4.22 -10.84 -0.04
C SER A 13 5.25 -9.78 -0.41
N ILE A 14 6.50 -9.89 0.08
CA ILE A 14 7.56 -8.92 -0.16
C ILE A 14 7.81 -8.74 -1.65
N ALA A 15 8.08 -9.83 -2.39
CA ALA A 15 8.38 -9.76 -3.81
C ALA A 15 7.26 -9.08 -4.63
N ILE A 16 6.00 -9.43 -4.34
CA ILE A 16 4.83 -8.84 -5.02
C ILE A 16 4.74 -7.33 -4.75
N ILE A 17 5.04 -6.90 -3.51
CA ILE A 17 4.99 -5.49 -3.14
C ILE A 17 6.18 -4.74 -3.75
N GLU A 18 7.35 -5.35 -3.85
CA GLU A 18 8.53 -4.79 -4.53
C GLU A 18 8.25 -4.56 -6.03
N ASP A 19 7.63 -5.52 -6.70
CA ASP A 19 7.17 -5.38 -8.09
C ASP A 19 6.19 -4.19 -8.24
N LEU A 20 5.23 -4.04 -7.31
CA LEU A 20 4.28 -2.92 -7.33
C LEU A 20 4.95 -1.57 -7.05
N VAL A 21 5.91 -1.52 -6.13
CA VAL A 21 6.75 -0.33 -5.92
C VAL A 21 7.44 0.05 -7.22
N GLU A 22 7.83 -0.95 -8.01
CA GLU A 22 8.42 -0.74 -9.31
C GLU A 22 7.47 -0.19 -10.36
N ASP A 23 6.34 -0.86 -10.54
CA ASP A 23 5.29 -0.46 -11.48
C ASP A 23 4.74 0.95 -11.21
N TYR A 24 4.73 1.37 -9.94
CA TYR A 24 4.28 2.71 -9.54
C TYR A 24 5.40 3.77 -9.52
N GLY A 25 6.63 3.44 -9.93
CA GLY A 25 7.74 4.40 -10.04
C GLY A 25 8.26 4.91 -8.69
N ALA A 26 8.05 4.15 -7.61
CA ALA A 26 8.36 4.56 -6.24
C ALA A 26 9.70 4.02 -5.72
N GLN A 27 10.43 3.21 -6.49
CA GLN A 27 11.70 2.56 -6.13
C GLN A 27 12.75 3.53 -5.59
N ARG A 28 12.79 4.76 -6.13
CA ARG A 28 13.75 5.79 -5.67
C ARG A 28 13.51 6.20 -4.20
N HIS A 29 12.27 6.09 -3.73
CA HIS A 29 11.84 6.55 -2.41
C HIS A 29 11.63 5.38 -1.44
N CYS A 30 11.15 4.23 -1.93
CA CYS A 30 11.01 3.01 -1.15
C CYS A 30 12.39 2.43 -0.85
N ARG A 31 12.72 2.25 0.43
CA ARG A 31 14.02 1.73 0.85
C ARG A 31 14.02 0.22 0.99
N LYS A 32 12.94 -0.33 1.52
CA LYS A 32 12.77 -1.76 1.74
C LYS A 32 11.31 -2.11 1.95
N VAL A 33 10.95 -3.31 1.52
CA VAL A 33 9.71 -3.98 1.95
C VAL A 33 10.08 -5.01 3.02
N ARG A 34 9.42 -4.94 4.17
CA ARG A 34 9.67 -5.74 5.37
C ARG A 34 8.42 -6.53 5.74
N ALA A 35 8.57 -7.60 6.49
CA ALA A 35 7.45 -8.40 6.98
C ALA A 35 7.63 -8.73 8.45
N ILE A 36 6.55 -8.66 9.23
CA ILE A 36 6.53 -9.06 10.64
C ILE A 36 6.45 -10.59 10.83
N ASN A 37 6.26 -11.33 9.74
CA ASN A 37 6.08 -12.78 9.71
C ASN A 37 4.91 -13.27 10.58
N LEU A 38 3.80 -12.55 10.54
CA LEU A 38 2.54 -12.91 11.18
C LEU A 38 1.49 -13.18 10.08
N PRO A 39 0.73 -14.28 10.13
CA PRO A 39 -0.41 -14.49 9.23
C PRO A 39 -1.44 -13.37 9.35
N VAL A 40 -2.15 -13.07 8.26
CA VAL A 40 -3.13 -11.97 8.23
C VAL A 40 -4.21 -12.12 9.30
N LEU A 41 -4.73 -13.34 9.51
CA LEU A 41 -5.74 -13.62 10.55
C LEU A 41 -5.18 -13.38 11.96
N GLY A 42 -3.87 -13.55 12.15
CA GLY A 42 -3.18 -13.29 13.41
C GLY A 42 -3.21 -11.82 13.84
N LEU A 43 -3.49 -10.88 12.91
CA LEU A 43 -3.67 -9.47 13.25
C LEU A 43 -4.91 -9.22 14.12
N GLU A 44 -5.96 -10.02 13.93
CA GLU A 44 -7.21 -9.92 14.68
C GLU A 44 -7.23 -10.84 15.89
N GLU A 45 -6.61 -12.02 15.78
CA GLU A 45 -6.54 -13.00 16.87
C GLU A 45 -5.72 -12.50 18.06
N ASP A 46 -4.61 -11.80 17.81
CA ASP A 46 -3.78 -11.19 18.86
C ASP A 46 -3.27 -9.79 18.44
N PRO A 47 -4.12 -8.75 18.60
CA PRO A 47 -3.78 -7.38 18.19
C PRO A 47 -2.59 -6.78 18.94
N GLU A 48 -2.38 -7.19 20.20
CA GLU A 48 -1.27 -6.66 21.02
C GLU A 48 0.08 -7.26 20.58
N VAL A 49 0.11 -8.55 20.24
CA VAL A 49 1.31 -9.16 19.62
C VAL A 49 1.57 -8.56 18.24
N ALA A 50 0.52 -8.38 17.42
CA ALA A 50 0.65 -7.74 16.11
C ALA A 50 1.24 -6.33 16.22
N GLU A 51 0.72 -5.51 17.14
CA GLU A 51 1.26 -4.18 17.39
C GLU A 51 2.71 -4.21 17.87
N ALA A 52 3.05 -5.10 18.82
CA ALA A 52 4.41 -5.21 19.31
C ALA A 52 5.41 -5.57 18.20
N LEU A 53 5.05 -6.51 17.32
CA LEU A 53 5.85 -6.88 16.15
C LEU A 53 5.98 -5.72 15.16
N LEU A 54 4.89 -5.02 14.86
CA LEU A 54 4.90 -3.86 13.98
C LEU A 54 5.77 -2.73 14.53
N ARG A 55 5.65 -2.40 15.82
CA ARG A 55 6.52 -1.40 16.47
C ARG A 55 7.99 -1.77 16.36
N CYS A 56 8.32 -3.04 16.62
CA CYS A 56 9.68 -3.55 16.50
C CYS A 56 10.22 -3.36 15.06
N GLU A 57 9.44 -3.75 14.06
CA GLU A 57 9.84 -3.66 12.66
C GLU A 57 9.93 -2.20 12.17
N ILE A 58 9.09 -1.30 12.67
CA ILE A 58 9.20 0.15 12.39
C ILE A 58 10.51 0.71 12.95
N GLU A 59 10.89 0.35 14.18
CA GLU A 59 12.17 0.78 14.76
C GLU A 59 13.37 0.18 14.01
N ALA A 60 13.25 -1.06 13.51
CA ALA A 60 14.25 -1.64 12.61
C ALA A 60 14.35 -0.86 11.28
N ALA A 61 13.23 -0.54 10.64
CA ALA A 61 13.19 0.25 9.41
C ALA A 61 13.81 1.65 9.59
N LYS A 62 13.57 2.31 10.73
CA LYS A 62 14.21 3.59 11.07
C LYS A 62 15.73 3.47 11.13
N ARG A 63 16.25 2.47 11.84
CA ARG A 63 17.70 2.30 12.06
C ARG A 63 18.44 1.79 10.83
N GLU A 64 17.85 0.84 10.10
CA GLU A 64 18.53 0.07 9.05
C GLU A 64 18.28 0.65 7.65
N ASP A 65 17.07 1.13 7.38
CA ASP A 65 16.70 1.64 6.05
C ASP A 65 16.82 3.17 5.96
N ALA A 66 16.98 3.83 7.11
CA ALA A 66 16.76 5.27 7.29
C ALA A 66 15.38 5.70 6.78
N ALA A 67 14.35 4.92 7.12
CA ALA A 67 12.96 5.24 6.81
C ALA A 67 12.47 6.42 7.67
N GLU A 68 11.92 7.44 7.01
CA GLU A 68 11.33 8.63 7.64
C GLU A 68 9.80 8.58 7.64
N ALA A 69 9.21 7.54 7.03
CA ALA A 69 7.78 7.22 7.03
C ALA A 69 7.59 5.72 6.78
N ILE A 70 6.46 5.18 7.22
CA ILE A 70 6.09 3.78 7.06
C ILE A 70 4.76 3.69 6.33
N ILE A 71 4.66 2.77 5.37
CA ILE A 71 3.40 2.41 4.72
C ILE A 71 3.00 1.02 5.20
N LEU A 72 1.75 0.88 5.66
CA LEU A 72 1.19 -0.41 6.04
C LEU A 72 0.79 -1.19 4.78
N GLY A 73 1.38 -2.37 4.60
CA GLY A 73 1.20 -3.23 3.42
C GLY A 73 -0.02 -4.16 3.48
N CYS A 74 -0.89 -4.04 4.49
CA CYS A 74 -2.10 -4.84 4.63
C CYS A 74 -3.22 -4.00 5.27
N ALA A 75 -4.42 -4.09 4.71
CA ALA A 75 -5.61 -3.40 5.23
C ALA A 75 -6.02 -3.87 6.65
N GLY A 76 -5.66 -5.10 7.04
CA GLY A 76 -5.91 -5.59 8.41
C GLY A 76 -5.15 -4.81 9.49
N MET A 77 -4.17 -3.98 9.11
CA MET A 77 -3.37 -3.18 10.05
C MET A 77 -3.90 -1.74 10.22
N SER A 78 -4.94 -1.33 9.48
CA SER A 78 -5.40 0.06 9.44
C SER A 78 -5.81 0.60 10.83
N SER A 79 -6.41 -0.24 11.68
CA SER A 79 -6.82 0.13 13.04
C SER A 79 -5.65 0.45 13.98
N LEU A 80 -4.44 -0.04 13.66
CA LEU A 80 -3.22 0.18 14.45
C LEU A 80 -2.46 1.44 14.01
N CYS A 81 -2.85 2.08 12.90
CA CYS A 81 -2.08 3.17 12.29
C CYS A 81 -1.76 4.32 13.25
N ASP A 82 -2.78 4.85 13.93
CA ASP A 82 -2.62 5.96 14.88
C ASP A 82 -1.77 5.54 16.09
N ARG A 83 -2.03 4.36 16.66
CA ARG A 83 -1.25 3.80 17.78
C ARG A 83 0.23 3.67 17.42
N LEU A 84 0.52 3.13 16.24
CA LEU A 84 1.89 2.95 15.73
C LEU A 84 2.58 4.28 15.46
N ARG A 85 1.90 5.25 14.87
CA ARG A 85 2.44 6.60 14.65
C ARG A 85 2.85 7.23 15.98
N ASP A 86 1.93 7.28 16.93
CA ASP A 86 2.14 7.93 18.22
C ASP A 86 3.25 7.22 19.01
N ALA A 87 3.30 5.89 18.90
CA ALA A 87 4.31 5.05 19.53
C ALA A 87 5.74 5.18 18.98
N THR A 88 5.89 5.44 17.67
CA THR A 88 7.19 5.34 16.97
C THR A 88 7.72 6.70 16.52
N GLY A 89 6.88 7.74 16.55
CA GLY A 89 7.24 9.11 16.24
C GLY A 89 7.49 9.38 14.76
N VAL A 90 7.17 8.44 13.87
CA VAL A 90 7.24 8.61 12.41
C VAL A 90 5.84 8.56 11.80
N PRO A 91 5.61 9.23 10.66
CA PRO A 91 4.37 9.06 9.91
C PRO A 91 4.15 7.58 9.56
N VAL A 92 3.01 7.05 9.97
CA VAL A 92 2.51 5.74 9.55
C VAL A 92 1.31 6.00 8.64
N ILE A 93 1.33 5.41 7.44
CA ILE A 93 0.34 5.64 6.40
C ILE A 93 -0.47 4.36 6.22
N ASP A 94 -1.75 4.45 6.53
CA ASP A 94 -2.75 3.45 6.17
C ASP A 94 -3.17 3.65 4.70
N GLY A 95 -2.94 2.63 3.88
CA GLY A 95 -3.33 2.62 2.47
C GLY A 95 -4.84 2.73 2.24
N VAL A 96 -5.67 2.25 3.17
CA VAL A 96 -7.14 2.32 3.04
C VAL A 96 -7.60 3.76 3.14
N THR A 97 -7.25 4.44 4.24
CA THR A 97 -7.58 5.86 4.44
C THR A 97 -6.97 6.74 3.33
N ALA A 98 -5.71 6.49 2.95
CA ALA A 98 -5.05 7.24 1.89
C ALA A 98 -5.77 7.09 0.53
N ALA A 99 -6.19 5.87 0.19
CA ALA A 99 -6.92 5.60 -1.06
C ALA A 99 -8.28 6.32 -1.09
N ILE A 100 -9.03 6.32 0.02
CA ILE A 100 -10.31 7.05 0.12
C ILE A 100 -10.08 8.54 -0.11
N LYS A 101 -9.09 9.14 0.56
CA LYS A 101 -8.79 10.56 0.40
C LYS A 101 -8.31 10.93 -1.00
N LEU A 102 -7.56 10.05 -1.66
CA LEU A 102 -7.19 10.25 -3.05
C LEU A 102 -8.41 10.19 -3.98
N ALA A 103 -9.31 9.22 -3.78
CA ALA A 103 -10.54 9.11 -4.56
C ALA A 103 -11.46 10.31 -4.39
N GLU A 104 -11.68 10.78 -3.14
CA GLU A 104 -12.43 12.00 -2.85
C GLU A 104 -11.83 13.22 -3.56
N ALA A 105 -10.50 13.36 -3.53
CA ALA A 105 -9.82 14.47 -4.18
C ALA A 105 -9.99 14.45 -5.71
N LEU A 106 -9.87 13.28 -6.34
CA LEU A 106 -10.06 13.14 -7.78
C LEU A 106 -11.49 13.48 -8.21
N VAL A 107 -12.48 12.94 -7.49
CA VAL A 107 -13.91 13.23 -7.76
C VAL A 107 -14.22 14.70 -7.51
N GLY A 108 -13.75 15.27 -6.39
CA GLY A 108 -13.96 16.67 -6.04
C GLY A 108 -13.36 17.65 -7.05
N ALA A 109 -12.26 17.26 -7.72
CA ALA A 109 -11.63 18.04 -8.79
C ALA A 109 -12.22 17.75 -10.19
N GLY A 110 -13.19 16.83 -10.33
CA GLY A 110 -13.78 16.46 -11.61
C GLY A 110 -12.90 15.59 -12.50
N TYR A 111 -11.85 14.97 -11.96
CA TYR A 111 -10.98 14.06 -12.70
C TYR A 111 -11.56 12.63 -12.75
N ASN A 112 -11.31 11.94 -13.87
CA ASN A 112 -11.68 10.54 -14.07
C ASN A 112 -10.61 9.80 -14.88
N THR A 113 -10.70 8.47 -14.90
CA THR A 113 -9.81 7.63 -15.72
C THR A 113 -10.07 7.86 -17.20
N SER A 114 -9.06 8.36 -17.93
CA SER A 114 -9.15 8.60 -19.38
C SER A 114 -9.57 7.34 -20.16
N LYS A 115 -10.53 7.50 -21.06
CA LYS A 115 -11.04 6.44 -21.96
C LYS A 115 -10.54 6.57 -23.40
N VAL A 116 -9.46 7.32 -23.62
CA VAL A 116 -8.96 7.60 -24.98
C VAL A 116 -8.11 6.46 -25.56
N ASN A 117 -7.43 5.66 -24.72
CA ASN A 117 -6.50 4.62 -25.19
C ASN A 117 -6.39 3.44 -24.21
N ALA A 118 -5.27 3.28 -23.50
CA ALA A 118 -4.96 2.06 -22.74
C ALA A 118 -6.01 1.65 -21.69
N TYR A 119 -6.77 2.61 -21.15
CA TYR A 119 -7.85 2.37 -20.19
C TYR A 119 -9.26 2.57 -20.78
N ASP A 120 -9.41 2.59 -22.11
CA ASP A 120 -10.71 2.56 -22.78
C ASP A 120 -11.52 1.31 -22.36
N TYR A 121 -12.83 1.33 -22.60
CA TYR A 121 -13.70 0.21 -22.28
C TYR A 121 -13.23 -1.08 -22.99
N PRO A 122 -13.33 -2.24 -22.32
CA PRO A 122 -13.05 -3.51 -22.97
C PRO A 122 -13.88 -3.65 -24.26
N ARG A 123 -13.22 -4.08 -25.35
CA ARG A 123 -13.92 -4.32 -26.62
C ARG A 123 -14.99 -5.38 -26.45
N VAL A 124 -16.14 -5.17 -27.08
CA VAL A 124 -17.20 -6.18 -27.14
C VAL A 124 -16.66 -7.42 -27.86
N LYS A 125 -16.70 -8.56 -27.17
CA LYS A 125 -16.28 -9.85 -27.72
C LYS A 125 -17.50 -10.58 -28.29
N GLY A 126 -17.59 -10.67 -29.62
CA GLY A 126 -18.64 -11.36 -30.36
C GLY A 126 -18.36 -11.37 -31.87
N PRO A 127 -19.13 -12.09 -32.69
CA PRO A 127 -18.96 -12.02 -34.15
C PRO A 127 -19.19 -10.58 -34.59
N ALA A 128 -18.22 -10.00 -35.28
CA ALA A 128 -18.36 -8.68 -35.87
C ALA A 128 -19.58 -8.71 -36.78
N LEU A 129 -20.62 -7.94 -36.47
CA LEU A 129 -21.54 -7.50 -37.50
C LEU A 129 -20.73 -6.55 -38.38
N VAL A 130 -20.21 -7.09 -39.48
CA VAL A 130 -19.62 -6.32 -40.56
C VAL A 130 -20.75 -5.48 -41.14
N ALA A 131 -20.92 -4.25 -40.62
CA ALA A 131 -21.71 -3.24 -41.29
C ALA A 131 -20.81 -2.60 -42.34
N CYS A 132 -20.85 -3.13 -43.57
CA CYS A 132 -20.40 -2.39 -44.75
C CYS A 132 -21.41 -1.27 -45.02
N ALA A 133 -20.91 -0.05 -45.18
CA ALA A 133 -21.56 1.02 -45.94
C ALA A 133 -20.52 1.56 -46.92
#